data_AF-A0A359CL93-F1
#
_entry.id   AF-A0A359CL93-F1
#
_cell.length_a   1.000
_cell.length_b   1.000
_cell.length_c   1.000
_cell.angle_alpha   90.00
_cell.angle_beta   90.00
_cell.angle_gamma   90.00
#
_symmetry.space_group_name_H-M   'P 1'
#
loop_
_entity.id
_entity.type
_entity.pdbx_description
1 polymer ?
#
loop_
_entity_poly.entity_id
_entity_poly.type
_entity_poly.pdbx_seq_one_letter_code
_entity_poly.pdbx_strand_id
1 'polypeptide(L)' 'LFRFSHGKTVWVIHGITGKTAKLFWKNIVNHEKVTVTFDRKQTGIAVLDPSYHKSNYFI' A
#
# COMPACT_ATOMS: atom_id res chain seq x y z
N LEU A 1 -9.56 4.25 -5.57
CA LEU A 1 -8.31 3.60 -6.00
C LEU A 1 -8.53 2.13 -6.39
N PHE A 2 -8.96 1.25 -5.48
CA PHE A 2 -9.13 -0.19 -5.77
C PHE A 2 -10.03 -0.53 -6.96
N ARG A 3 -11.12 0.20 -7.18
CA ARG A 3 -12.05 -0.01 -8.32
C ARG A 3 -11.41 0.21 -9.69
N PHE A 4 -10.31 0.97 -9.76
CA PHE A 4 -9.59 1.27 -11.00
C PHE A 4 -8.29 0.46 -11.12
N SER A 5 -8.03 -0.43 -10.17
CA SER A 5 -6.78 -1.19 -10.09
C SER A 5 -6.99 -2.62 -10.56
N HIS A 6 -5.93 -3.15 -11.13
CA HIS A 6 -5.85 -4.43 -11.82
C HIS A 6 -4.68 -5.22 -11.21
N GLY A 7 -4.55 -6.50 -11.53
CA GLY A 7 -3.64 -7.43 -10.84
C GLY A 7 -2.14 -7.17 -11.01
N LYS A 8 -1.72 -5.98 -11.45
CA LYS A 8 -0.31 -5.54 -11.52
C LYS A 8 -0.16 -4.06 -11.17
N THR A 9 -1.10 -3.51 -10.40
CA THR A 9 -1.11 -2.09 -10.08
C THR A 9 -0.13 -1.79 -8.94
N VAL A 10 0.64 -0.70 -9.09
CA VAL A 10 1.51 -0.15 -8.05
C VAL A 10 1.03 1.25 -7.71
N TRP A 11 0.87 1.53 -6.41
CA TRP A 11 0.61 2.88 -5.91
C TRP A 11 1.80 3.39 -5.12
N VAL A 12 2.16 4.64 -5.36
CA VAL A 12 3.14 5.38 -4.56
C VAL A 12 2.38 6.52 -3.89
N ILE A 13 2.40 6.54 -2.56
CA ILE A 13 1.64 7.49 -1.75
C ILE A 13 2.63 8.25 -0.88
N HIS A 14 2.69 9.57 -1.04
CA HIS A 14 3.50 10.45 -0.20
C HIS A 14 2.71 10.96 1.01
N GLY A 15 3.43 11.37 2.06
CA GLY A 15 2.86 11.94 3.27
C GLY A 15 2.16 10.94 4.20
N ILE A 16 2.48 9.64 4.15
CA ILE A 16 1.76 8.59 4.91
C ILE A 16 1.85 8.73 6.44
N THR A 17 2.68 9.65 6.96
CA THR A 17 2.85 9.91 8.40
C THR A 17 1.90 10.96 8.96
N GLY A 18 1.23 11.76 8.14
CA GLY A 18 0.21 12.70 8.61
C GLY A 18 -0.96 11.98 9.26
N LYS A 19 -1.63 12.56 10.28
CA LYS A 19 -2.71 11.88 11.03
C LYS A 19 -3.76 11.18 10.14
N THR A 20 -4.32 11.91 9.17
CA THR A 20 -5.32 11.39 8.23
C THR A 20 -4.71 10.39 7.25
N ALA A 21 -3.52 10.72 6.73
CA ALA A 21 -2.80 9.88 5.78
C ALA A 21 -2.36 8.53 6.39
N LYS A 22 -2.06 8.50 7.69
CA LYS A 22 -1.71 7.28 8.44
C LYS A 22 -2.88 6.31 8.53
N LEU A 23 -4.09 6.82 8.79
CA LEU A 23 -5.29 5.99 8.80
C LEU A 23 -5.58 5.45 7.40
N PHE A 24 -5.50 6.32 6.40
CA PHE A 24 -5.66 5.94 4.99
C PHE A 24 -4.65 4.86 4.57
N TRP A 25 -3.38 5.05 4.92
CA TRP A 25 -2.32 4.10 4.66
C TRP A 25 -2.56 2.75 5.35
N LYS A 26 -2.93 2.77 6.63
CA LYS A 26 -3.30 1.54 7.37
C LYS A 26 -4.44 0.78 6.68
N ASN A 27 -5.43 1.49 6.11
CA ASN A 27 -6.51 0.86 5.36
C ASN A 27 -6.01 0.20 4.06
N ILE A 28 -5.01 0.80 3.40
CA ILE A 28 -4.38 0.21 2.21
C ILE A 28 -3.60 -1.05 2.57
N VAL A 29 -2.73 -0.99 3.57
CA VAL A 29 -1.92 -2.15 4.02
C VAL A 29 -2.81 -3.35 4.38
N ASN A 30 -3.94 -3.09 5.04
CA ASN A 30 -4.86 -4.15 5.46
C ASN A 30 -5.78 -4.67 4.35
N HIS A 31 -5.89 -3.99 3.22
CA HIS A 31 -6.80 -4.39 2.15
C HIS A 31 -6.40 -5.74 1.54
N GLU A 32 -7.39 -6.60 1.26
CA GLU A 32 -7.17 -7.99 0.78
C GLU A 32 -6.39 -8.07 -0.54
N LYS A 33 -6.64 -7.11 -1.45
CA LYS A 33 -5.98 -7.04 -2.76
C LYS A 33 -4.56 -6.50 -2.72
N VAL A 34 -4.11 -5.96 -1.58
CA VAL A 34 -2.74 -5.48 -1.41
C VAL A 34 -1.89 -6.63 -0.91
N THR A 35 -0.87 -6.91 -1.70
CA THR A 35 0.02 -8.06 -1.52
C THR A 35 1.35 -7.63 -0.93
N VAL A 36 1.97 -6.60 -1.47
CA VAL A 36 3.25 -6.11 -0.93
C VAL A 36 3.12 -4.64 -0.56
N THR A 37 3.60 -4.28 0.62
CA THR A 37 3.78 -2.88 1.01
C THR A 37 5.19 -2.58 1.43
N PHE A 38 5.65 -1.37 1.12
CA PHE A 38 6.91 -0.80 1.59
C PHE A 38 6.61 0.49 2.34
N ASP A 39 7.03 0.53 3.61
CA ASP A 39 6.93 1.68 4.49
C ASP A 39 8.28 2.39 4.57
N ARG A 40 8.38 3.59 3.97
CA ARG A 40 9.62 4.36 3.94
C ARG A 40 9.41 5.79 4.43
N LYS A 41 9.79 6.10 5.66
CA LYS A 41 9.67 7.42 6.35
C LYS A 41 8.38 8.21 6.09
N GLN A 42 8.18 8.79 4.91
CA GLN A 42 6.99 9.55 4.52
C GLN A 42 6.27 9.00 3.28
N THR A 43 6.79 7.97 2.64
CA THR A 43 6.23 7.39 1.41
C THR A 43 5.89 5.93 1.63
N GLY A 44 4.68 5.55 1.25
CA GLY A 44 4.23 4.16 1.20
C GLY A 44 4.15 3.70 -0.25
N ILE A 45 4.59 2.47 -0.51
CA ILE A 45 4.40 1.81 -1.82
C ILE A 45 3.50 0.61 -1.60
N ALA A 46 2.43 0.49 -2.37
CA ALA A 46 1.50 -0.65 -2.30
C ALA A 46 1.41 -1.34 -3.66
N VAL A 47 1.56 -2.67 -3.66
CA VAL A 47 1.51 -3.52 -4.85
C VAL A 47 0.27 -4.41 -4.77
N LEU A 48 -0.52 -4.38 -5.83
CA LEU A 48 -1.70 -5.20 -6.02
C LEU A 48 -1.39 -6.22 -7.12
N ASP A 49 -0.66 -7.27 -6.77
CA ASP A 49 -0.35 -8.36 -7.69
C ASP A 49 -0.56 -9.70 -6.98
N PRO A 50 -1.57 -10.50 -7.40
CA PRO A 50 -1.94 -11.73 -6.72
C PRO A 50 -0.88 -12.83 -6.83
N SER A 51 0.17 -12.65 -7.64
CA SER A 51 1.31 -13.58 -7.69
C SER A 51 2.22 -13.49 -6.47
N TYR A 52 2.11 -12.42 -5.66
CA TYR A 52 2.86 -12.28 -4.41
C TYR A 52 2.04 -12.64 -3.18
N HIS A 53 2.71 -13.18 -2.17
CA HIS A 53 2.13 -13.35 -0.84
C HIS A 53 2.04 -12.02 -0.11
N LYS A 54 1.07 -11.93 0.81
CA LYS A 54 0.90 -10.74 1.64
C LYS A 54 2.14 -10.49 2.51
N SER A 55 2.75 -9.32 2.42
CA SER A 55 3.96 -8.95 3.15
C SER A 55 4.06 -7.43 3.32
N ASN A 56 4.58 -6.99 4.47
CA ASN A 56 4.89 -5.58 4.74
C ASN A 56 6.37 -5.43 5.10
N TYR A 57 7.08 -4.58 4.36
CA TYR A 57 8.50 -4.28 4.57
C TYR A 57 8.68 -2.86 5.11
N PHE A 58 9.37 -2.75 6.23
CA PHE A 58 9.78 -1.47 6.81
C PHE A 58 11.23 -1.19 6.43
N ILE A 59 11.47 -0.18 5.59
CA ILE A 59 12.79 0.12 4.99
C ILE A 59 13.16 1.59 5.19
#